data_AF-A0A2S0XIZ9-F1
#
_entry.id   AF-A0A2S0XIZ9-F1
#
_cell.length_a   1.000
_cell.length_b   1.000
_cell.length_c   1.000
_cell.angle_alpha   90.00
_cell.angle_beta   90.00
_cell.angle_gamma   90.00
#
_symmetry.space_group_name_H-M   'P 1'
#
loop_
_entity.id
_entity.type
_entity.pdbx_description
1 polymer ?
#
loop_
_entity_poly.entity_id
_entity_poly.type
_entity_poly.pdbx_seq_one_letter_code
_entity_poly.pdbx_strand_id
1 'polypeptide(L)'
;MSATRLELLLKRDRAVVLAAIVAIAALAWAYVAWLAANMGAAPSGTDMPGMDMPGMDMGGTLAPALRGWSVGDFAFMFAMWAIMMIGMMLPSVAPMLLVYAGVGRQAGSQGKPFAATAWFAAGYLLAWVAFSMIATSAQWMLESVLLLTPMTGLGTRIGGVVLIAAGIYQCTPLKDVCLSTCQSPMQFIMRHGGFRSDPRSAINLGVEHGTYCIGCCWALMAILFVVGIMNLLWVAAIAAFILLEKIIVPGRLLSRAAGAVLIGAGVWMLL
;
A
#
# COMPACT_ATOMS: atom_id res chain seq x y z
N MET A 1 -16.06 29.87 26.83
CA MET A 1 -14.87 29.00 26.60
C MET A 1 -13.83 29.82 25.84
N SER A 2 -12.66 30.11 26.40
CA SER A 2 -11.66 30.99 25.79
C SER A 2 -11.04 30.37 24.53
N ALA A 3 -10.81 31.18 23.49
CA ALA A 3 -10.23 30.78 22.21
C ALA A 3 -8.95 29.93 22.37
N THR A 4 -8.15 30.21 23.38
CA THR A 4 -6.92 29.47 23.74
C THR A 4 -7.18 27.99 24.08
N ARG A 5 -8.28 27.66 24.77
CA ARG A 5 -8.60 26.25 25.09
C ARG A 5 -8.99 25.47 23.83
N LEU A 6 -9.69 26.11 22.89
CA LEU A 6 -10.09 25.49 21.63
C LEU A 6 -8.88 25.17 20.74
N GLU A 7 -7.90 26.08 20.69
CA GLU A 7 -6.64 25.89 19.97
C GLU A 7 -5.77 24.78 20.55
N LEU A 8 -5.64 24.71 21.88
CA LEU A 8 -4.89 23.65 22.55
C LEU A 8 -5.52 22.28 22.29
N LEU A 9 -6.86 22.19 22.31
CA LEU A 9 -7.58 20.97 21.97
C LEU A 9 -7.39 20.58 20.49
N LEU A 10 -7.42 21.55 19.56
CA LEU A 10 -7.13 21.31 18.14
C LEU A 10 -5.74 20.71 17.93
N LYS A 11 -4.73 21.31 18.56
CA LYS A 11 -3.35 20.85 18.45
C LYS A 11 -3.19 19.45 19.01
N ARG A 12 -3.82 19.16 20.16
CA ARG A 12 -3.80 17.82 20.77
C ARG A 12 -4.45 16.79 19.87
N ASP A 13 -5.62 17.06 19.30
CA ASP A 13 -6.35 16.08 18.49
C ASP A 13 -5.59 15.76 17.19
N ARG A 14 -5.03 16.79 16.54
CA ARG A 14 -4.15 16.60 15.38
C ARG A 14 -2.91 15.77 15.75
N ALA A 15 -2.30 16.05 16.90
CA ALA A 15 -1.14 15.29 17.38
C ALA A 15 -1.51 13.82 17.66
N VAL A 16 -2.68 13.54 18.23
CA VAL A 16 -3.15 12.16 18.47
C VAL A 16 -3.38 11.40 17.18
N VAL A 17 -4.06 12.01 16.20
CA VAL A 17 -4.30 11.37 14.88
C VAL A 17 -2.97 11.11 14.16
N LEU A 18 -2.06 12.09 14.13
CA LEU A 18 -0.75 11.94 13.52
C LEU A 18 0.10 10.89 14.24
N ALA A 19 0.12 10.89 15.57
CA ALA A 19 0.85 9.91 16.37
C ALA A 19 0.33 8.48 16.10
N ALA A 20 -0.98 8.29 15.99
CA ALA A 20 -1.58 7.00 15.65
C ALA A 20 -1.17 6.54 14.24
N ILE A 21 -1.24 7.44 13.24
CA ILE A 21 -0.82 7.13 11.87
C ILE A 21 0.66 6.75 11.81
N VAL A 22 1.53 7.55 12.45
CA VAL A 22 2.98 7.31 12.49
C VAL A 22 3.29 6.00 13.21
N ALA A 23 2.65 5.74 14.35
CA ALA A 23 2.86 4.50 15.11
C ALA A 23 2.44 3.27 14.29
N ILE A 24 1.25 3.28 13.69
CA ILE A 24 0.76 2.17 12.86
C ILE A 24 1.67 1.96 11.64
N ALA A 25 2.07 3.03 10.96
CA ALA A 25 2.95 2.94 9.80
C ALA A 25 4.34 2.41 10.19
N ALA A 26 4.93 2.91 11.28
CA ALA A 26 6.22 2.46 11.78
C ALA A 26 6.20 0.98 12.18
N LEU A 27 5.14 0.53 12.87
CA LEU A 27 4.97 -0.88 13.23
C LEU A 27 4.82 -1.77 11.99
N ALA A 28 4.03 -1.34 11.00
CA ALA A 28 3.86 -2.07 9.74
C ALA A 28 5.18 -2.17 8.98
N TRP A 29 5.94 -1.08 8.85
CA TRP A 29 7.25 -1.07 8.21
C TRP A 29 8.28 -1.91 8.97
N ALA A 30 8.31 -1.83 10.30
CA ALA A 30 9.20 -2.65 11.12
C ALA A 30 8.90 -4.14 10.93
N TYR A 31 7.63 -4.52 10.88
CA TYR A 31 7.21 -5.90 10.61
C TYR A 31 7.63 -6.35 9.21
N VAL A 32 7.38 -5.54 8.18
CA VAL A 32 7.76 -5.86 6.79
C VAL A 32 9.29 -5.96 6.63
N ALA A 33 10.04 -5.08 7.30
CA ALA A 33 11.50 -5.12 7.30
C ALA A 33 12.05 -6.36 8.01
N TRP A 34 11.47 -6.71 9.17
CA TRP A 34 11.78 -7.95 9.89
C TRP A 34 11.49 -9.17 9.01
N LEU A 35 10.33 -9.19 8.35
CA LEU A 35 9.95 -10.27 7.45
C LEU A 35 10.95 -10.44 6.29
N ALA A 36 11.33 -9.34 5.66
CA ALA A 36 12.31 -9.34 4.56
C ALA A 36 13.69 -9.82 5.02
N ALA A 37 14.14 -9.42 6.23
CA ALA A 37 15.42 -9.85 6.79
C ALA A 37 15.42 -11.35 7.14
N ASN A 38 14.31 -11.86 7.68
CA ASN A 38 14.18 -13.25 8.08
C ASN A 38 13.89 -14.20 6.91
N MET A 39 13.32 -13.71 5.80
CA MET A 39 13.15 -14.47 4.56
C MET A 39 14.37 -14.41 3.64
N GLY A 40 15.11 -13.30 3.63
CA GLY A 40 16.39 -13.16 2.92
C GLY A 40 17.54 -13.96 3.53
N ALA A 41 17.34 -14.53 4.72
CA ALA A 41 18.28 -15.40 5.42
C ALA A 41 18.05 -16.90 5.15
N ALA A 42 17.34 -17.27 4.08
CA ALA A 42 17.55 -18.59 3.49
C ALA A 42 19.00 -18.60 2.94
N PRO A 43 19.89 -19.50 3.40
CA PRO A 43 21.27 -19.48 2.96
C PRO A 43 21.27 -19.69 1.44
N SER A 44 21.63 -18.64 0.69
CA SER A 44 22.18 -18.80 -0.64
C SER A 44 23.36 -19.75 -0.48
N GLY A 45 23.22 -20.98 -0.99
CA GLY A 45 24.13 -22.08 -0.73
C GLY A 45 25.55 -21.77 -1.18
N THR A 46 26.34 -21.21 -0.28
CA THR A 46 27.80 -21.19 -0.29
C THR A 46 28.27 -20.92 1.14
N ASP A 47 29.09 -21.84 1.62
CA ASP A 47 29.92 -21.81 2.83
C ASP A 47 29.27 -22.14 4.18
N MET A 48 29.34 -23.42 4.55
CA MET A 48 29.80 -23.81 5.89
C MET A 48 30.77 -25.01 5.78
N PRO A 49 31.99 -24.95 6.38
CA PRO A 49 32.92 -26.06 6.42
C PRO A 49 32.43 -27.16 7.38
N GLY A 50 32.75 -28.40 7.02
CA GLY A 50 32.18 -29.61 7.60
C GLY A 50 32.25 -29.73 9.12
N MET A 51 31.13 -30.18 9.67
CA MET A 51 31.08 -30.93 10.92
C MET A 51 30.07 -32.06 10.73
N ASP A 52 30.58 -33.26 10.47
CA ASP A 52 29.80 -34.49 10.40
C ASP A 52 29.17 -34.77 11.77
N MET A 53 27.85 -34.69 11.84
CA MET A 53 27.05 -35.29 12.91
C MET A 53 26.30 -36.49 12.32
N PRO A 54 26.68 -37.74 12.66
CA PRO A 54 26.01 -38.92 12.13
C PRO A 54 24.68 -39.12 12.86
N GLY A 55 23.55 -39.05 12.14
CA GLY A 55 22.26 -39.46 12.68
C GLY A 55 21.00 -38.74 12.18
N MET A 56 21.10 -37.73 11.31
CA MET A 56 19.92 -37.16 10.64
C MET A 56 20.09 -37.23 9.13
N ASP A 57 19.40 -38.21 8.55
CA ASP A 57 19.29 -38.42 7.11
C ASP A 57 18.49 -37.25 6.49
N MET A 58 19.17 -36.14 6.22
CA MET A 58 18.72 -35.08 5.31
C MET A 58 19.27 -35.35 3.90
N GLY A 59 19.19 -36.60 3.46
CA GLY A 59 19.41 -37.03 2.08
C GLY A 59 18.19 -36.70 1.23
N GLY A 60 18.04 -35.43 0.86
CA GLY A 60 16.99 -34.98 -0.05
C GLY A 60 17.47 -33.76 -0.80
N THR A 61 18.19 -33.99 -1.89
CA THR A 61 18.46 -33.00 -2.94
C THR A 61 17.14 -32.33 -3.36
N LEU A 62 16.86 -31.15 -2.80
CA LEU A 62 15.73 -30.32 -3.21
C LEU A 62 16.06 -29.71 -4.58
N ALA A 63 15.90 -30.52 -5.62
CA ALA A 63 15.33 -30.01 -6.85
C ALA A 63 14.10 -29.17 -6.45
N PRO A 64 13.89 -27.95 -6.98
CA PRO A 64 12.72 -27.15 -6.64
C PRO A 64 11.49 -27.89 -7.19
N ALA A 65 10.97 -28.80 -6.38
CA ALA A 65 9.71 -29.46 -6.65
C ALA A 65 8.67 -28.33 -6.73
N LEU A 66 7.91 -28.35 -7.82
CA LEU A 66 6.76 -27.52 -8.11
C LEU A 66 5.70 -27.68 -7.00
N ARG A 67 5.98 -27.21 -5.79
CA ARG A 67 4.98 -27.08 -4.73
C ARG A 67 4.16 -25.86 -5.09
N GLY A 68 2.97 -26.11 -5.65
CA GLY A 68 1.92 -25.10 -5.67
C GLY A 68 1.68 -24.60 -4.25
N TRP A 69 1.30 -23.33 -4.13
CA TRP A 69 1.08 -22.71 -2.82
C TRP A 69 0.11 -23.55 -1.98
N SER A 70 0.51 -23.82 -0.74
CA SER A 70 -0.41 -24.26 0.28
C SER A 70 -1.33 -23.10 0.69
N VAL A 71 -2.43 -23.42 1.39
CA VAL A 71 -3.28 -22.39 2.01
C VAL A 71 -2.48 -21.51 2.96
N GLY A 72 -1.43 -22.06 3.60
CA GLY A 72 -0.52 -21.32 4.46
C GLY A 72 0.32 -20.29 3.70
N ASP A 73 0.85 -20.65 2.53
CA ASP A 73 1.65 -19.74 1.69
C ASP A 73 0.79 -18.59 1.17
N PHE A 74 -0.45 -18.88 0.75
CA PHE A 74 -1.40 -17.86 0.34
C PHE A 74 -1.76 -16.90 1.48
N ALA A 75 -2.10 -17.45 2.65
CA ALA A 75 -2.43 -16.64 3.83
C ALA A 75 -1.26 -15.76 4.27
N PHE A 76 -0.04 -16.30 4.21
CA PHE A 76 1.18 -15.57 4.51
C PHE A 76 1.41 -14.42 3.52
N MET A 77 1.34 -14.69 2.22
CA MET A 77 1.52 -13.67 1.18
C MET A 77 0.44 -12.59 1.27
N PHE A 78 -0.80 -12.98 1.54
CA PHE A 78 -1.89 -12.03 1.78
C PHE A 78 -1.63 -11.13 2.99
N ALA A 79 -1.19 -11.71 4.11
CA ALA A 79 -0.86 -10.93 5.30
C ALA A 79 0.28 -9.94 5.01
N MET A 80 1.31 -10.37 4.26
CA MET A 80 2.39 -9.48 3.83
C MET A 80 1.88 -8.33 2.96
N TRP A 81 1.08 -8.61 1.92
CA TRP A 81 0.47 -7.57 1.08
C TRP A 81 -0.41 -6.62 1.90
N ALA A 82 -1.21 -7.14 2.83
CA ALA A 82 -2.10 -6.33 3.66
C ALA A 82 -1.31 -5.38 4.57
N ILE A 83 -0.31 -5.88 5.29
CA ILE A 83 0.51 -5.06 6.21
C ILE A 83 1.34 -4.04 5.44
N MET A 84 1.91 -4.43 4.29
CA MET A 84 2.63 -3.52 3.41
C MET A 84 1.72 -2.38 2.93
N MET A 85 0.51 -2.68 2.46
CA MET A 85 -0.46 -1.68 2.04
C MET A 85 -0.85 -0.73 3.18
N ILE A 86 -1.09 -1.26 4.38
CA ILE A 86 -1.39 -0.44 5.56
C ILE A 86 -0.22 0.54 5.83
N GLY A 87 1.02 0.04 5.84
CA GLY A 87 2.21 0.83 6.12
C GLY A 87 2.46 1.96 5.13
N MET A 88 2.21 1.72 3.85
CA MET A 88 2.43 2.73 2.80
C MET A 88 1.22 3.66 2.58
N MET A 89 -0.01 3.17 2.73
CA MET A 89 -1.22 3.92 2.35
C MET A 89 -1.84 4.71 3.48
N LEU A 90 -1.67 4.30 4.73
CA LEU A 90 -2.21 5.05 5.87
C LEU A 90 -1.58 6.45 6.02
N PRO A 91 -0.25 6.64 5.85
CA PRO A 91 0.34 7.98 5.83
C PRO A 91 -0.25 8.88 4.73
N SER A 92 -0.59 8.30 3.58
CA SER A 92 -1.08 9.06 2.42
C SER A 92 -2.47 9.65 2.61
N VAL A 93 -3.28 9.10 3.52
CA VAL A 93 -4.63 9.60 3.85
C VAL A 93 -4.63 10.52 5.08
N ALA A 94 -3.46 10.83 5.66
CA ALA A 94 -3.35 11.68 6.84
C ALA A 94 -4.04 13.05 6.70
N PRO A 95 -3.90 13.81 5.58
CA PRO A 95 -4.61 15.08 5.42
C PRO A 95 -6.13 14.93 5.51
N MET A 96 -6.67 13.87 4.90
CA MET A 96 -8.10 13.55 4.93
C MET A 96 -8.57 13.18 6.34
N LEU A 97 -7.83 12.36 7.08
CA LEU A 97 -8.18 11.99 8.47
C LEU A 97 -8.16 13.21 9.41
N LEU A 98 -7.21 14.12 9.24
CA LEU A 98 -7.13 15.36 10.03
C LEU A 98 -8.30 16.30 9.74
N VAL A 99 -8.68 16.45 8.46
CA VAL A 99 -9.85 17.24 8.07
C VAL A 99 -11.12 16.60 8.61
N TYR A 100 -11.29 15.29 8.47
CA TYR A 100 -12.47 14.56 8.94
C TYR A 100 -12.64 14.69 10.47
N ALA A 101 -11.56 14.52 11.23
CA ALA A 101 -11.56 14.73 12.68
C ALA A 101 -11.92 16.18 13.05
N GLY A 102 -11.38 17.16 12.31
CA GLY A 102 -11.67 18.58 12.50
C GLY A 102 -13.15 18.93 12.26
N VAL A 103 -13.74 18.42 11.17
CA VAL A 103 -15.16 18.62 10.85
C VAL A 103 -16.06 17.96 11.89
N GLY A 104 -15.76 16.72 12.30
CA GLY A 104 -16.55 16.01 13.30
C GLY A 104 -16.60 16.69 14.67
N ARG A 105 -15.54 17.41 15.01
CA ARG A 105 -15.48 18.22 16.22
C ARG A 105 -16.31 19.51 16.09
N GLN A 106 -16.24 20.18 14.95
CA GLN A 106 -17.05 21.38 14.67
C GLN A 106 -18.55 21.07 14.60
N ALA A 107 -18.91 19.89 14.08
CA ALA A 107 -20.29 19.41 13.98
C ALA A 107 -20.92 19.01 15.33
N GLY A 108 -20.23 19.24 16.45
CA GLY A 108 -20.79 18.98 17.78
C GLY A 108 -21.01 17.50 18.10
N SER A 109 -20.27 16.58 17.45
CA SER A 109 -20.31 15.16 17.83
C SER A 109 -19.99 15.07 19.32
N GLN A 110 -20.95 14.59 20.11
CA GLN A 110 -20.99 14.68 21.57
C GLN A 110 -19.85 13.86 22.22
N GLY A 111 -18.62 14.37 22.15
CA GLY A 111 -17.43 13.81 22.81
C GLY A 111 -16.73 12.65 22.10
N LYS A 112 -17.09 12.27 20.85
CA LYS A 112 -16.46 11.12 20.15
C LYS A 112 -15.94 11.39 18.71
N PRO A 113 -15.28 12.53 18.41
CA PRO A 113 -14.74 12.79 17.06
C PRO A 113 -13.72 11.75 16.60
N PHE A 114 -12.99 11.13 17.53
CA PHE A 114 -12.02 10.07 17.24
C PHE A 114 -12.66 8.76 16.77
N ALA A 115 -13.84 8.41 17.30
CA ALA A 115 -14.49 7.16 16.92
C ALA A 115 -14.94 7.19 15.46
N ALA A 116 -15.57 8.29 15.02
CA ALA A 116 -15.97 8.46 13.61
C ALA A 116 -14.76 8.47 12.66
N THR A 117 -13.67 9.13 13.06
CA THR A 117 -12.42 9.15 12.27
C THR A 117 -11.79 7.76 12.18
N ALA A 118 -11.82 6.98 13.27
CA ALA A 118 -11.36 5.60 13.27
C ALA A 118 -12.23 4.70 12.38
N TRP A 119 -13.56 4.89 12.38
CA TRP A 119 -14.47 4.15 11.48
C TRP A 119 -14.24 4.49 10.02
N PHE A 120 -13.99 5.77 9.69
CA PHE A 120 -13.58 6.17 8.35
C PHE A 120 -12.24 5.52 7.95
N ALA A 121 -11.23 5.58 8.83
CA ALA A 121 -9.94 4.95 8.58
C ALA A 121 -10.07 3.42 8.39
N ALA A 122 -10.93 2.76 9.16
CA ALA A 122 -11.23 1.34 9.01
C ALA A 122 -11.83 1.03 7.64
N GLY A 123 -12.79 1.82 7.16
CA GLY A 123 -13.34 1.68 5.80
C GLY A 123 -12.28 1.86 4.71
N TYR A 124 -11.41 2.85 4.87
CA TYR A 124 -10.28 3.06 3.96
C TYR A 124 -9.32 1.86 3.94
N LEU A 125 -8.97 1.31 5.10
CA LEU A 125 -8.11 0.13 5.20
C LEU A 125 -8.79 -1.14 4.68
N LEU A 126 -10.10 -1.28 4.82
CA LEU A 126 -10.86 -2.40 4.23
C LEU A 126 -10.73 -2.44 2.71
N ALA A 127 -10.78 -1.27 2.04
CA ALA A 127 -10.55 -1.20 0.60
C ALA A 127 -9.13 -1.70 0.24
N TRP A 128 -8.12 -1.33 1.03
CA TRP A 128 -6.74 -1.79 0.83
C TRP A 128 -6.54 -3.28 1.12
N VAL A 129 -7.20 -3.82 2.15
CA VAL A 129 -7.19 -5.26 2.41
C VAL A 129 -7.84 -6.03 1.25
N ALA A 130 -8.94 -5.52 0.70
CA ALA A 130 -9.56 -6.11 -0.50
C ALA A 130 -8.61 -6.04 -1.72
N PHE A 131 -7.90 -4.93 -1.92
CA PHE A 131 -6.85 -4.82 -2.94
C PHE A 131 -5.72 -5.84 -2.72
N SER A 132 -5.26 -6.01 -1.48
CA SER A 132 -4.23 -7.01 -1.13
C SER A 132 -4.67 -8.43 -1.44
N MET A 133 -5.96 -8.75 -1.30
CA MET A 133 -6.49 -10.04 -1.74
C MET A 133 -6.36 -10.21 -3.25
N ILE A 134 -6.78 -9.21 -4.04
CA ILE A 134 -6.65 -9.24 -5.50
C ILE A 134 -5.19 -9.38 -5.91
N ALA A 135 -4.30 -8.62 -5.29
CA ALA A 135 -2.86 -8.66 -5.57
C ALA A 135 -2.25 -10.03 -5.26
N THR A 136 -2.62 -10.64 -4.13
CA THR A 136 -2.16 -11.98 -3.74
C THR A 136 -2.67 -13.05 -4.70
N SER A 137 -3.95 -13.00 -5.08
CA SER A 137 -4.53 -13.92 -6.06
C SER A 137 -3.88 -13.76 -7.44
N ALA A 138 -3.60 -12.53 -7.87
CA ALA A 138 -2.88 -12.26 -9.11
C ALA A 138 -1.46 -12.83 -9.06
N GLN A 139 -0.77 -12.67 -7.93
CA GLN A 139 0.57 -13.23 -7.74
C GLN A 139 0.55 -14.77 -7.81
N TRP A 140 -0.37 -15.41 -7.11
CA TRP A 140 -0.56 -16.85 -7.15
C TRP A 140 -0.87 -17.36 -8.57
N MET A 141 -1.71 -16.64 -9.32
CA MET A 141 -2.02 -16.97 -10.71
C MET A 141 -0.79 -16.82 -11.62
N LEU A 142 0.00 -15.75 -11.46
CA LEU A 142 1.22 -15.54 -12.23
C LEU A 142 2.25 -16.65 -11.96
N GLU A 143 2.47 -17.01 -10.70
CA GLU A 143 3.42 -18.07 -10.33
C GLU A 143 2.97 -19.44 -10.83
N SER A 144 1.67 -19.74 -10.78
CA SER A 144 1.13 -21.01 -11.29
C SER A 144 1.15 -21.14 -12.81
N VAL A 145 0.99 -20.03 -13.55
CA VAL A 145 0.95 -20.04 -15.02
C VAL A 145 2.34 -19.90 -15.65
N LEU A 146 3.27 -19.17 -15.03
CA LEU A 146 4.58 -18.85 -15.62
C LEU A 146 5.74 -19.73 -15.16
N LEU A 147 5.52 -20.71 -14.25
CA LEU A 147 6.60 -21.52 -13.63
C LEU A 147 7.73 -20.67 -13.02
N LEU A 148 7.44 -19.41 -12.68
CA LEU A 148 8.37 -18.50 -12.03
C LEU A 148 8.48 -18.90 -10.56
N THR A 149 9.70 -18.95 -10.03
CA THR A 149 9.90 -19.08 -8.58
C THR A 149 9.42 -17.81 -7.88
N PRO A 150 8.87 -17.90 -6.65
CA PRO A 150 8.31 -16.76 -5.90
C PRO A 150 9.28 -15.59 -5.67
N MET A 151 10.57 -15.80 -5.95
CA MET A 151 11.66 -14.88 -5.65
C MET A 151 12.19 -14.10 -6.86
N THR A 152 11.80 -14.45 -8.08
CA THR A 152 12.21 -13.74 -9.31
C THR A 152 11.01 -12.99 -9.86
N GLY A 153 11.12 -11.66 -10.01
CA GLY A 153 10.08 -10.83 -10.61
C GLY A 153 9.68 -11.30 -12.02
N LEU A 154 8.62 -10.71 -12.58
CA LEU A 154 8.13 -11.03 -13.92
C LEU A 154 9.27 -11.06 -14.96
N GLY A 155 9.29 -12.10 -15.80
CA GLY A 155 10.28 -12.22 -16.88
C GLY A 155 10.32 -10.97 -17.76
N THR A 156 11.49 -10.63 -18.31
CA THR A 156 11.83 -9.31 -18.87
C THR A 156 10.77 -8.73 -19.80
N ARG A 157 10.20 -9.55 -20.70
CA ARG A 157 9.16 -9.11 -21.64
C ARG A 157 7.83 -8.78 -20.97
N ILE A 158 7.38 -9.60 -20.02
CA ILE A 158 6.10 -9.39 -19.32
C ILE A 158 6.24 -8.22 -18.34
N GLY A 159 7.40 -8.09 -17.69
CA GLY A 159 7.76 -6.90 -16.94
C GLY A 159 7.67 -5.64 -17.79
N GLY A 160 8.23 -5.66 -19.01
CA GLY A 160 8.15 -4.55 -19.95
C GLY A 160 6.71 -4.15 -20.32
N VAL A 161 5.85 -5.12 -20.62
CA VAL A 161 4.42 -4.87 -20.90
C VAL A 161 3.71 -4.26 -19.68
N VAL A 162 3.97 -4.76 -18.48
CA VAL A 162 3.38 -4.22 -17.23
C VAL A 162 3.83 -2.78 -17.00
N LEU A 163 5.11 -2.47 -17.21
CA LEU A 163 5.64 -1.11 -17.06
C LEU A 163 5.02 -0.14 -18.10
N ILE A 164 4.88 -0.56 -19.36
CA ILE A 164 4.21 0.26 -20.38
C ILE A 164 2.75 0.50 -20.00
N ALA A 165 2.01 -0.54 -19.62
CA ALA A 165 0.61 -0.42 -19.21
C ALA A 165 0.45 0.51 -18.00
N ALA A 166 1.32 0.37 -17.00
CA ALA A 166 1.34 1.25 -15.84
C ALA A 166 1.65 2.70 -16.24
N GLY A 167 2.62 2.91 -17.13
CA GLY A 167 2.98 4.23 -17.62
C GLY A 167 1.88 4.90 -18.45
N ILE A 168 1.14 4.14 -19.27
CA ILE A 168 -0.06 4.63 -19.97
C ILE A 168 -1.12 5.03 -18.94
N TYR A 169 -1.35 4.20 -17.92
CA TYR A 169 -2.32 4.49 -16.85
C TYR A 169 -2.01 5.82 -16.14
N GLN A 170 -0.73 6.11 -15.89
CA GLN A 170 -0.29 7.36 -15.26
C GLN A 170 -0.71 8.63 -16.04
N CYS A 171 -0.98 8.50 -17.34
CA CYS A 171 -1.39 9.58 -18.22
C CYS A 171 -2.92 9.61 -18.46
N THR A 172 -3.69 8.75 -17.80
CA THR A 172 -5.14 8.64 -18.04
C THR A 172 -5.94 9.73 -17.31
N PRO A 173 -7.06 10.19 -17.89
CA PRO A 173 -8.02 11.05 -17.19
C PRO A 173 -8.60 10.41 -15.93
N LEU A 174 -8.70 9.07 -15.91
CA LEU A 174 -9.18 8.33 -14.74
C LEU A 174 -8.28 8.54 -13.53
N LYS A 175 -6.95 8.39 -13.71
CA LYS A 175 -5.98 8.70 -12.65
C LYS A 175 -6.14 10.14 -12.18
N ASP A 176 -6.26 11.09 -13.11
CA ASP A 176 -6.35 12.52 -12.78
C ASP A 176 -7.57 12.84 -11.89
N VAL A 177 -8.73 12.24 -12.20
CA VAL A 177 -9.95 12.39 -11.39
C VAL A 177 -9.76 11.79 -10.00
N CYS A 178 -9.21 10.57 -9.92
CA CYS A 178 -8.94 9.91 -8.65
C CYS A 178 -7.95 10.71 -7.78
N LEU A 179 -6.83 11.15 -8.37
CA LEU A 179 -5.79 11.92 -7.67
C LEU A 179 -6.31 13.27 -7.19
N SER A 180 -7.05 14.01 -8.01
CA SER A 180 -7.63 15.30 -7.62
C SER A 180 -8.60 15.16 -6.44
N THR A 181 -9.32 14.04 -6.36
CA THR A 181 -10.20 13.72 -5.23
C THR A 181 -9.40 13.42 -3.96
N CYS A 182 -8.28 12.67 -4.08
CA CYS A 182 -7.38 12.43 -2.95
C CYS A 182 -6.68 13.70 -2.43
N GLN A 183 -6.41 14.68 -3.31
CA GLN A 183 -5.78 15.96 -2.97
C GLN A 183 -6.77 16.99 -2.37
N SER A 184 -8.09 16.76 -2.48
CA SER A 184 -9.13 17.72 -2.09
C SER A 184 -10.06 17.19 -0.98
N PRO A 185 -9.53 16.87 0.22
CA PRO A 185 -10.29 16.19 1.28
C PRO A 185 -11.58 16.89 1.69
N MET A 186 -11.58 18.23 1.78
CA MET A 186 -12.79 19.00 2.12
C MET A 186 -13.86 18.89 1.03
N GLN A 187 -13.48 18.98 -0.24
CA GLN A 187 -14.41 18.86 -1.36
C GLN A 187 -15.00 17.46 -1.43
N PHE A 188 -14.17 16.43 -1.18
CA PHE A 188 -14.64 15.04 -1.09
C PHE A 188 -15.73 14.89 -0.01
N ILE A 189 -15.49 15.36 1.21
CA ILE A 189 -16.48 15.27 2.31
C ILE A 189 -17.78 15.99 1.92
N MET A 190 -17.70 17.21 1.40
CA MET A 190 -18.88 17.99 1.02
C MET A 190 -19.70 17.32 -0.10
N ARG A 191 -19.02 16.78 -1.13
CA ARG A 191 -19.67 16.14 -2.28
C ARG A 191 -20.36 14.82 -1.93
N HIS A 192 -19.85 14.09 -0.95
CA HIS A 192 -20.37 12.78 -0.53
C HIS A 192 -21.31 12.88 0.69
N GLY A 193 -21.97 14.03 0.84
CA GLY A 193 -23.03 14.23 1.83
C GLY A 193 -22.56 14.57 3.24
N GLY A 194 -21.33 15.07 3.40
CA GLY A 194 -20.82 15.64 4.63
C GLY A 194 -20.23 14.64 5.62
N PHE A 195 -19.96 15.14 6.83
CA PHE A 195 -19.42 14.33 7.93
C PHE A 195 -20.44 13.29 8.42
N ARG A 196 -19.95 12.08 8.72
CA ARG A 196 -20.76 10.97 9.24
C ARG A 196 -20.29 10.58 10.64
N SER A 197 -21.16 10.73 11.64
CA SER A 197 -20.90 10.26 13.00
C SER A 197 -21.15 8.76 13.17
N ASP A 198 -22.07 8.20 12.38
CA ASP A 198 -22.49 6.81 12.49
C ASP A 198 -21.42 5.85 11.94
N PRO A 199 -21.10 4.75 12.63
CA PRO A 199 -20.03 3.84 12.23
C PRO A 199 -20.16 3.32 10.79
N ARG A 200 -21.36 2.84 10.40
CA ARG A 200 -21.61 2.30 9.06
C ARG A 200 -21.41 3.34 7.97
N SER A 201 -21.93 4.55 8.18
CA SER A 201 -21.82 5.65 7.22
C SER A 201 -20.38 6.16 7.10
N ALA A 202 -19.64 6.22 8.21
CA ALA A 202 -18.22 6.58 8.21
C ALA A 202 -17.36 5.52 7.50
N ILE A 203 -17.62 4.22 7.74
CA ILE A 203 -16.96 3.11 7.04
C ILE A 203 -17.23 3.18 5.54
N ASN A 204 -18.49 3.35 5.12
CA ASN A 204 -18.84 3.43 3.70
C ASN A 204 -18.13 4.60 3.00
N LEU A 205 -18.10 5.76 3.65
CA LEU A 205 -17.37 6.93 3.14
C LEU A 205 -15.85 6.68 3.08
N GLY A 206 -15.31 5.95 4.04
CA GLY A 206 -13.92 5.51 4.06
C GLY A 206 -13.58 4.55 2.93
N VAL A 207 -14.45 3.56 2.67
CA VAL A 207 -14.32 2.62 1.53
C VAL A 207 -14.34 3.39 0.22
N GLU A 208 -15.28 4.32 0.06
CA GLU A 208 -15.37 5.16 -1.13
C GLU A 208 -14.11 6.01 -1.34
N HIS A 209 -13.56 6.61 -0.29
CA HIS A 209 -12.26 7.29 -0.40
C HIS A 209 -11.12 6.32 -0.74
N GLY A 210 -11.17 5.11 -0.17
CA GLY A 210 -10.23 4.02 -0.46
C GLY A 210 -10.25 3.60 -1.92
N THR A 211 -11.41 3.53 -2.58
CA THR A 211 -11.50 3.16 -4.01
C THR A 211 -10.93 4.26 -4.92
N TYR A 212 -11.15 5.55 -4.61
CA TYR A 212 -10.45 6.64 -5.32
C TYR A 212 -8.93 6.56 -5.11
N CYS A 213 -8.49 6.24 -3.88
CA CYS A 213 -7.08 6.08 -3.55
C CYS A 213 -6.44 4.92 -4.33
N ILE A 214 -7.09 3.76 -4.40
CA ILE A 214 -6.65 2.64 -5.24
C ILE A 214 -6.63 3.07 -6.71
N GLY A 215 -7.68 3.74 -7.19
CA GLY A 215 -7.75 4.27 -8.55
C GLY A 215 -6.59 5.20 -8.91
N CYS A 216 -6.06 6.00 -7.99
CA CYS A 216 -4.94 6.89 -8.31
C CYS A 216 -3.57 6.19 -8.40
N CYS A 217 -3.38 5.02 -7.76
CA CYS A 217 -2.03 4.44 -7.59
C CYS A 217 -1.90 2.92 -7.80
N TRP A 218 -2.97 2.18 -8.10
CA TRP A 218 -2.90 0.73 -8.31
C TRP A 218 -1.91 0.34 -9.41
N ALA A 219 -1.81 1.13 -10.49
CA ALA A 219 -0.88 0.87 -11.58
C ALA A 219 0.59 0.98 -11.14
N LEU A 220 0.90 1.87 -10.18
CA LEU A 220 2.23 1.93 -9.58
C LEU A 220 2.49 0.73 -8.67
N MET A 221 1.45 0.18 -8.02
CA MET A 221 1.58 -1.05 -7.25
C MET A 221 1.93 -2.24 -8.16
N ALA A 222 1.47 -2.23 -9.42
CA ALA A 222 1.80 -3.29 -10.38
C ALA A 222 3.32 -3.41 -10.65
N ILE A 223 4.08 -2.34 -10.44
CA ILE A 223 5.55 -2.34 -10.58
C ILE A 223 6.18 -3.34 -9.58
N LEU A 224 5.58 -3.53 -8.40
CA LEU A 224 6.09 -4.46 -7.38
C LEU A 224 6.12 -5.93 -7.87
N PHE A 225 5.27 -6.29 -8.85
CA PHE A 225 5.32 -7.60 -9.49
C PHE A 225 6.51 -7.75 -10.46
N VAL A 226 7.02 -6.62 -10.99
CA VAL A 226 8.15 -6.60 -11.91
C VAL A 226 9.48 -6.64 -11.15
N VAL A 227 9.62 -5.80 -10.12
CA VAL A 227 10.87 -5.67 -9.35
C VAL A 227 10.96 -6.62 -8.14
N GLY A 228 9.83 -7.25 -7.77
CA GLY A 228 9.71 -8.12 -6.60
C GLY A 228 9.33 -7.36 -5.33
N ILE A 229 8.40 -7.94 -4.57
CA ILE A 229 7.87 -7.37 -3.31
C ILE A 229 8.94 -7.27 -2.22
N MET A 230 9.94 -8.15 -2.23
CA MET A 230 11.00 -8.16 -1.22
C MET A 230 11.98 -6.99 -1.36
N ASN A 231 11.92 -6.24 -2.46
CA ASN A 231 12.75 -5.07 -2.64
C ASN A 231 12.15 -3.85 -1.90
N LEU A 232 12.45 -3.76 -0.60
CA LEU A 232 11.98 -2.69 0.28
C LEU A 232 12.32 -1.30 -0.23
N LEU A 233 13.44 -1.15 -0.97
CA LEU A 233 13.82 0.14 -1.56
C LEU A 233 12.79 0.59 -2.60
N TRP A 234 12.33 -0.31 -3.47
CA TRP A 234 11.28 0.00 -4.44
C TRP A 234 9.92 0.25 -3.77
N VAL A 235 9.56 -0.55 -2.75
CA VAL A 235 8.33 -0.31 -1.97
C VAL A 235 8.37 1.08 -1.34
N ALA A 236 9.49 1.46 -0.72
CA ALA A 236 9.66 2.77 -0.10
C ALA A 236 9.65 3.90 -1.14
N ALA A 237 10.31 3.72 -2.28
CA ALA A 237 10.33 4.70 -3.36
C ALA A 237 8.92 4.94 -3.94
N ILE A 238 8.15 3.88 -4.17
CA ILE A 238 6.77 3.98 -4.66
C ILE A 238 5.87 4.63 -3.60
N ALA A 239 6.00 4.25 -2.33
CA ALA A 239 5.27 4.85 -1.24
C ALA A 239 5.54 6.37 -1.13
N ALA A 240 6.82 6.76 -1.19
CA ALA A 240 7.23 8.15 -1.17
C ALA A 240 6.72 8.93 -2.39
N PHE A 241 6.77 8.34 -3.59
CA PHE A 241 6.25 8.93 -4.80
C PHE A 241 4.73 9.19 -4.72
N ILE A 242 3.96 8.21 -4.22
CA ILE A 242 2.50 8.35 -4.06
C ILE A 242 2.16 9.39 -3.01
N LEU A 243 2.91 9.44 -1.91
CA LEU A 243 2.76 10.48 -0.90
C LEU A 243 3.04 11.87 -1.49
N LEU A 244 4.10 12.00 -2.28
CA LEU A 244 4.49 13.23 -2.97
C LEU A 244 3.40 13.69 -3.94
N GLU A 245 2.84 12.78 -4.73
CA GLU A 245 1.71 13.05 -5.63
C GLU A 245 0.48 13.53 -4.86
N LYS A 246 0.17 12.94 -3.70
CA LYS A 246 -1.03 13.27 -2.92
C LYS A 246 -0.91 14.56 -2.09
N ILE A 247 0.30 14.95 -1.69
CA ILE A 247 0.49 16.05 -0.71
C ILE A 247 1.15 17.29 -1.33
N ILE A 248 2.18 17.12 -2.16
CA ILE A 248 3.16 18.20 -2.41
C ILE A 248 2.96 18.86 -3.77
N VAL A 249 2.59 18.11 -4.81
CA VAL A 249 2.59 18.62 -6.19
C VAL A 249 1.15 18.76 -6.70
N PRO A 250 0.54 19.96 -6.62
CA PRO A 250 -0.72 20.22 -7.30
C PRO A 250 -0.45 20.28 -8.82
N GLY A 251 -0.79 19.22 -9.54
CA GLY A 251 -0.64 19.14 -10.98
C GLY A 251 -0.39 17.73 -11.50
N ARG A 252 -0.43 17.59 -12.83
CA ARG A 252 -0.30 16.29 -13.53
C ARG A 252 1.13 16.03 -14.04
N LEU A 253 2.06 16.97 -13.81
CA LEU A 253 3.42 16.87 -14.35
C LEU A 253 4.18 15.68 -13.78
N LEU A 254 4.12 15.47 -12.47
CA LEU A 254 4.80 14.36 -11.80
C LEU A 254 4.27 13.00 -12.28
N SER A 255 2.94 12.86 -12.38
CA SER A 255 2.30 11.66 -12.92
C SER A 255 2.72 11.39 -14.37
N ARG A 256 2.71 12.42 -15.23
CA ARG A 256 3.12 12.31 -16.65
C ARG A 256 4.59 11.98 -16.81
N ALA A 257 5.47 12.59 -16.01
CA ALA A 257 6.89 12.30 -16.01
C ALA A 257 7.16 10.85 -15.61
N ALA A 258 6.53 10.38 -14.52
CA ALA A 258 6.60 8.97 -14.14
C ALA A 258 6.03 8.05 -15.22
N GLY A 259 4.92 8.43 -15.87
CA GLY A 259 4.36 7.69 -16.99
C GLY A 259 5.35 7.53 -18.15
N ALA A 260 6.01 8.62 -18.55
CA ALA A 260 7.02 8.59 -19.61
C ALA A 260 8.24 7.71 -19.23
N VAL A 261 8.71 7.80 -17.99
CA VAL A 261 9.81 6.96 -17.48
C VAL A 261 9.43 5.48 -17.50
N LEU A 262 8.23 5.13 -17.05
CA LEU A 262 7.75 3.74 -17.04
C LEU A 262 7.58 3.18 -18.45
N ILE A 263 7.05 3.96 -19.40
CA ILE A 263 6.94 3.56 -20.80
C ILE A 263 8.34 3.35 -21.40
N GLY A 264 9.28 4.29 -21.18
CA GLY A 264 10.64 4.17 -21.69
C GLY A 264 11.37 2.94 -21.15
N ALA A 265 11.27 2.70 -19.84
CA ALA A 265 11.84 1.51 -19.19
C ALA A 265 11.20 0.22 -19.72
N GLY A 266 9.88 0.20 -19.91
CA GLY A 266 9.20 -0.98 -20.43
C GLY A 266 9.52 -1.28 -21.90
N VAL A 267 9.66 -0.24 -22.74
CA VAL A 267 10.13 -0.41 -24.13
C VAL A 267 11.55 -0.93 -24.16
N TRP A 268 12.45 -0.41 -23.31
CA TRP A 268 13.81 -0.90 -23.20
C TRP A 268 13.88 -2.39 -22.81
N MET A 269 12.99 -2.86 -21.93
CA MET A 269 12.90 -4.27 -21.55
C MET A 269 12.35 -5.20 -22.66
N LEU A 270 11.73 -4.64 -23.70
CA LEU A 270 11.19 -5.41 -24.83
C LEU A 270 12.17 -5.54 -26.00
N LEU A 271 13.22 -4.73 -26.03
CA LEU A 271 14.30 -4.77 -27.02
C LEU A 271 15.37 -5.79 -26.62
#